data_AF-A0A1M4UHN3-F1
#
_entry.id   AF-A0A1M4UHN3-F1
#
_cell.length_a   1.000
_cell.length_b   1.000
_cell.length_c   1.000
_cell.angle_alpha   90.00
_cell.angle_beta   90.00
_cell.angle_gamma   90.00
#
_symmetry.space_group_name_H-M   'P 1'
#
loop_
_entity.id
_entity.type
_entity.pdbx_description
1 polymer ?
#
loop_
_entity_poly.entity_id
_entity_poly.type
_entity_poly.pdbx_seq_one_letter_code
_entity_poly.pdbx_strand_id
1 'polypeptide(L)'
;MSPSESRGERDAVFHPEFREDLRYWVETDRRTALRIFKLIEAVMRDPFQGAGKPERLKFLGSGVWSRRITQGNIVWFSYMKVSVTRRNYKTLT
;
A
#
# COMPACT_ATOMS: atom_id res chain seq x y z
N MET A 1 -30.98 -3.70 4.37
CA MET A 1 -30.02 -3.97 3.27
C MET A 1 -28.62 -3.74 3.83
N SER A 2 -27.93 -4.80 4.25
CA SER A 2 -26.64 -4.67 4.95
C SER A 2 -25.52 -4.73 3.92
N PRO A 3 -24.70 -3.68 3.76
CA PRO A 3 -23.60 -3.69 2.81
C PRO A 3 -22.40 -4.39 3.45
N SER A 4 -22.49 -5.70 3.68
CA SER A 4 -21.28 -6.51 3.81
C SER A 4 -20.80 -6.80 2.39
N GLU A 5 -20.32 -5.75 1.70
CA GLU A 5 -19.63 -5.92 0.44
C GLU A 5 -18.49 -6.92 0.67
N SER A 6 -18.52 -8.00 -0.11
CA SER A 6 -17.44 -8.97 -0.23
C SER A 6 -16.10 -8.23 -0.17
N ARG A 7 -15.34 -8.46 0.89
CA ARG A 7 -13.99 -7.89 1.08
C ARG A 7 -13.10 -8.50 0.00
N GLY A 8 -13.19 -7.94 -1.21
CA GLY A 8 -12.56 -8.49 -2.40
C GLY A 8 -11.08 -8.71 -2.15
N GLU A 9 -10.57 -9.86 -2.57
CA GLU A 9 -9.15 -10.14 -2.57
C GLU A 9 -8.45 -9.00 -3.35
N ARG A 10 -7.48 -8.34 -2.71
CA ARG A 10 -6.71 -7.24 -3.31
C ARG A 10 -5.32 -7.80 -3.60
N ASP A 11 -4.75 -7.44 -4.74
CA ASP A 11 -3.36 -7.73 -5.06
C ASP A 11 -2.51 -6.46 -4.84
N ALA A 12 -1.35 -6.62 -4.20
CA ALA A 12 -0.39 -5.55 -4.03
C ALA A 12 0.62 -5.58 -5.20
N VAL A 13 0.69 -4.50 -5.98
CA VAL A 13 1.63 -4.37 -7.09
C VAL A 13 2.70 -3.36 -6.69
N PHE A 14 3.97 -3.79 -6.77
CA PHE A 14 5.12 -2.96 -6.43
C PHE A 14 6.00 -2.70 -7.64
N HIS A 15 6.53 -1.49 -7.72
CA HIS A 15 7.59 -1.15 -8.66
C HIS A 15 8.89 -1.89 -8.29
N PRO A 16 9.76 -2.26 -9.26
CA PRO A 16 11.02 -2.93 -8.98
C PRO A 16 11.88 -2.24 -7.92
N GLU A 17 11.94 -0.90 -7.95
CA GLU A 17 12.69 -0.03 -7.04
C GLU A 17 12.26 -0.23 -5.58
N PHE A 18 10.99 -0.56 -5.32
CA PHE A 18 10.50 -0.87 -3.98
C PHE A 18 11.24 -2.07 -3.36
N ARG A 19 11.65 -3.06 -4.17
CA ARG A 19 12.36 -4.23 -3.66
C ARG A 19 13.78 -3.87 -3.22
N GLU A 20 14.41 -2.93 -3.91
CA GLU A 20 15.75 -2.41 -3.58
C GLU A 20 15.68 -1.57 -2.30
N ASP A 21 14.69 -0.67 -2.21
CA ASP A 21 14.42 0.12 -1.00
C ASP A 21 14.16 -0.80 0.20
N LEU A 22 13.32 -1.82 0.04
CA LEU A 22 13.01 -2.75 1.12
C LEU A 22 14.26 -3.52 1.57
N ARG A 23 15.12 -3.93 0.63
CA ARG A 23 16.40 -4.57 0.95
C ARG A 23 17.29 -3.62 1.75
N TYR A 24 17.45 -2.38 1.30
CA TYR A 24 18.22 -1.37 2.00
C TYR A 24 17.71 -1.18 3.43
N TRP A 25 16.39 -1.08 3.64
CA TRP A 25 15.82 -0.94 4.97
C TRP A 25 16.01 -2.19 5.83
N VAL A 26 15.96 -3.39 5.27
CA VAL A 26 16.25 -4.63 6.01
C VAL A 26 17.69 -4.63 6.53
N GLU A 27 18.64 -4.14 5.72
CA GLU A 27 20.07 -4.11 6.06
C GLU A 27 20.45 -2.97 7.00
N THR A 28 19.81 -1.80 6.88
CA THR A 28 20.20 -0.57 7.60
C THR A 28 19.31 -0.23 8.79
N ASP A 29 18.00 -0.48 8.70
CA ASP A 29 17.05 -0.24 9.79
C ASP A 29 15.83 -1.16 9.69
N ARG A 30 15.97 -2.34 10.28
CA ARG A 30 14.92 -3.38 10.31
C ARG A 30 13.60 -2.87 10.92
N ARG A 31 13.62 -1.86 11.80
CA ARG A 31 12.39 -1.29 12.38
C ARG A 31 11.58 -0.57 11.30
N THR A 32 12.25 0.14 10.40
CA THR A 32 11.62 0.80 9.25
C THR A 32 11.06 -0.23 8.27
N ALA A 33 11.80 -1.29 7.95
CA ALA A 33 11.31 -2.38 7.09
C ALA A 33 10.02 -3.03 7.65
N LEU A 34 9.99 -3.34 8.94
CA LEU A 34 8.79 -3.89 9.60
C LEU A 34 7.61 -2.92 9.58
N ARG A 35 7.86 -1.61 9.63
CA ARG A 35 6.82 -0.59 9.55
C ARG A 35 6.25 -0.45 8.13
N ILE A 36 7.09 -0.59 7.11
CA ILE A 36 6.66 -0.66 5.70
C ILE A 36 5.68 -1.82 5.52
N PHE A 37 6.01 -3.03 6.00
CA PHE A 37 5.10 -4.18 5.94
C PHE A 37 3.77 -3.91 6.64
N LYS A 38 3.77 -3.32 7.84
CA LYS A 38 2.53 -2.95 8.55
C LYS A 38 1.68 -1.95 7.76
N LEU A 39 2.29 -1.01 7.05
CA LEU A 39 1.57 -0.06 6.20
C LEU A 39 0.98 -0.73 4.97
N ILE A 40 1.70 -1.68 4.35
CA ILE A 40 1.18 -2.49 3.24
C ILE A 40 -0.09 -3.20 3.68
N GLU A 41 -0.03 -3.96 4.78
CA GLU A 41 -1.21 -4.65 5.34
C GLU A 41 -2.35 -3.69 5.66
N ALA A 42 -2.05 -2.51 6.20
CA ALA A 42 -3.06 -1.50 6.51
C ALA A 42 -3.76 -0.99 5.24
N VAL A 43 -3.04 -0.74 4.15
CA VAL A 43 -3.63 -0.31 2.87
C VAL A 43 -4.42 -1.46 2.24
N MET A 44 -3.89 -2.69 2.29
CA MET A 44 -4.60 -3.88 1.80
C MET A 44 -5.91 -4.10 2.56
N ARG A 45 -6.00 -3.66 3.81
CA ARG A 45 -7.24 -3.70 4.59
C ARG A 45 -8.17 -2.52 4.31
N ASP A 46 -7.64 -1.32 4.34
CA ASP A 46 -8.37 -0.06 4.16
C ASP A 46 -7.46 0.95 3.44
N PRO A 47 -7.60 1.12 2.10
CA PRO A 47 -6.66 1.91 1.32
C PRO A 47 -6.63 3.39 1.67
N PHE A 48 -7.75 3.96 2.12
CA PHE A 48 -7.92 5.40 2.27
C PHE A 48 -7.95 5.88 3.73
N GLN A 49 -7.95 4.95 4.70
CA GLN A 49 -7.96 5.29 6.12
C GLN A 49 -6.94 4.49 6.94
N GLY A 50 -6.78 4.87 8.20
CA GLY A 50 -5.94 4.18 9.17
C GLY A 50 -4.51 4.70 9.26
N ALA A 51 -3.57 3.78 9.52
CA ALA A 51 -2.21 4.13 9.94
C ALA A 51 -1.41 4.88 8.86
N GLY A 52 -0.49 5.73 9.31
CA GLY A 52 0.42 6.47 8.42
C GLY A 52 -0.17 7.76 7.83
N LYS A 53 -1.30 8.26 8.33
CA LYS A 53 -1.94 9.51 7.87
C LYS A 53 -2.08 9.55 6.35
N PRO A 54 -3.07 8.84 5.79
CA PRO A 54 -3.30 8.80 4.35
C PRO A 54 -3.49 10.20 3.77
N GLU A 55 -2.69 10.54 2.76
CA GLU A 55 -2.75 11.83 2.09
C GLU A 55 -2.95 11.62 0.58
N ARG A 56 -3.91 12.34 0.00
CA ARG A 56 -4.19 12.28 -1.44
C ARG A 56 -3.19 13.13 -2.19
N LEU A 57 -2.50 12.51 -3.16
CA LEU A 57 -1.47 13.17 -3.97
C LEU A 57 -2.09 13.73 -5.25
N LYS A 58 -2.42 15.03 -5.23
CA LYS A 58 -3.19 15.68 -6.32
C LYS A 58 -2.47 15.74 -7.68
N PHE A 59 -1.14 15.75 -7.69
CA PHE A 59 -0.33 15.96 -8.89
C PHE A 59 0.09 14.68 -9.63
N LEU A 60 -0.15 13.50 -9.04
CA LEU A 60 0.27 12.20 -9.60
C LEU A 60 -0.87 11.41 -10.25
N GLY A 61 -2.03 12.06 -10.43
CA GLY A 61 -3.23 11.45 -11.00
C GLY A 61 -4.30 11.15 -9.95
N SER A 62 -5.52 10.89 -10.42
CA SER A 62 -6.63 10.49 -9.56
C SER A 62 -6.35 9.13 -8.93
N GLY A 63 -6.68 8.98 -7.64
CA GLY A 63 -6.55 7.71 -6.92
C GLY A 63 -5.17 7.39 -6.35
N VAL A 64 -4.20 8.31 -6.44
CA VAL A 64 -2.88 8.14 -5.79
C VAL A 64 -2.90 8.65 -4.35
N TRP A 65 -2.42 7.81 -3.44
CA TRP A 65 -2.35 8.09 -2.01
C TRP A 65 -0.97 7.78 -1.45
N SER A 66 -0.57 8.53 -0.43
CA SER A 66 0.63 8.30 0.34
C SER A 66 0.32 7.99 1.80
N ARG A 67 1.27 7.31 2.46
CA ARG A 67 1.31 7.12 3.91
C ARG A 67 2.73 7.34 4.42
N ARG A 68 2.81 7.88 5.62
CA ARG A 68 4.06 8.20 6.33
C ARG A 68 4.67 6.96 6.96
N ILE A 69 5.91 6.65 6.57
CA ILE A 69 6.67 5.52 7.11
C ILE A 69 7.24 5.83 8.49
N THR A 70 7.81 7.02 8.71
CA THR A 70 8.41 7.43 10.01
C THR A 70 7.79 8.73 10.53
N GLN A 71 8.12 9.10 11.78
CA GLN A 71 7.61 10.31 12.47
C GLN A 71 8.59 11.52 12.43
N GLY A 72 9.63 11.49 11.58
CA GLY A 72 10.66 12.54 11.51
C GLY A 72 10.57 13.46 10.27
N ASN A 73 11.55 14.38 10.14
CA ASN A 73 11.65 15.40 9.08
C ASN A 73 11.84 14.85 7.65
N ILE A 74 12.01 13.54 7.48
CA ILE A 74 12.20 12.89 6.17
C ILE A 74 10.97 12.02 5.88
N VAL A 75 10.11 12.48 4.98
CA VAL A 75 8.95 11.74 4.51
C VAL A 75 9.34 10.96 3.26
N TRP A 76 9.65 9.68 3.43
CA TRP A 76 9.78 8.77 2.29
C TRP A 76 8.37 8.41 1.80
N PHE A 77 8.09 8.71 0.53
CA PHE A 77 6.86 8.35 -0.15
C PHE A 77 7.11 7.07 -0.93
N SER A 78 6.54 5.94 -0.49
CA SER A 78 6.37 4.80 -1.37
C SER A 78 5.04 4.97 -2.10
N TYR A 79 5.10 5.12 -3.43
CA TYR A 79 3.91 5.12 -4.27
C TYR A 79 3.43 3.68 -4.41
N MET A 80 2.48 3.29 -3.56
CA MET A 80 1.84 2.00 -3.72
C MET A 80 0.66 2.14 -4.67
N LYS A 81 0.82 1.70 -5.91
CA LYS A 81 -0.29 1.54 -6.84
C LYS A 81 -1.01 0.23 -6.49
N VAL A 82 -2.00 0.32 -5.61
CA VAL A 82 -2.90 -0.80 -5.34
C VAL A 82 -3.92 -0.88 -6.48
N SER A 83 -3.71 -1.85 -7.38
CA SER A 83 -4.72 -2.20 -8.38
C SER A 83 -5.70 -3.18 -7.74
N VAL A 84 -6.93 -2.74 -7.49
CA VAL A 84 -8.00 -3.64 -7.08
C VAL A 84 -8.56 -4.29 -8.33
N THR A 85 -8.16 -5.52 -8.61
CA THR A 85 -8.73 -6.33 -9.68
C THR A 85 -9.64 -7.38 -9.04
N ARG A 86 -10.95 -7.37 -9.35
CA ARG A 86 -11.78 -8.55 -9.04
C ARG A 86 -11.23 -9.71 -9.86
N ARG A 87 -10.67 -10.74 -9.22
CA ARG A 87 -10.47 -12.04 -9.89
C ARG A 87 -11.83 -12.61 -10.26
N ASN A 88 -12.23 -12.43 -11.51
CA ASN A 88 -13.28 -13.25 -12.10
C ASN A 88 -12.64 -14.58 -12.51
N TYR A 89 -12.71 -15.58 -11.66
CA TYR A 89 -12.60 -16.97 -12.13
C TYR A 89 -13.89 -17.30 -12.88
N LYS A 90 -14.07 -16.77 -14.09
CA LYS A 90 -15.00 -17.39 -15.02
C LYS A 90 -14.27 -18.61 -15.57
N THR A 91 -14.75 -19.76 -15.13
CA THR A 91 -14.44 -21.12 -15.53
C THR A 91 -14.10 -21.19 -17.02
N LEU A 92 -12.91 -21.70 -17.34
CA LEU A 92 -12.62 -22.25 -18.67
C LEU A 92 -13.65 -23.36 -18.91
N THR A 93 -14.57 -23.14 -19.86
CA THR A 93 -15.37 -24.20 -20.49
C THR A 93 -14.94 -24.28 -21.94
#